data_AF-A0A358QLJ0-F1
#
_entry.id   AF-A0A358QLJ0-F1
#
_cell.length_a   1.000
_cell.length_b   1.000
_cell.length_c   1.000
_cell.angle_alpha   90.00
_cell.angle_beta   90.00
_cell.angle_gamma   90.00
#
_symmetry.space_group_name_H-M   'P 1'
#
loop_
_entity.id
_entity.type
_entity.pdbx_description
1 polymer ?
#
loop_
_entity_poly.entity_id
_entity_poly.type
_entity_poly.pdbx_seq_one_letter_code
_entity_poly.pdbx_strand_id
1 'polypeptide(L)' 'TCDNAWIPQPTANHAAVLAGLITSAGLRGNLIADAHLAALAIEHGLQICSADSDFARFSQVTWFNVLAP' A
#
# COMPACT_ATOMS: atom_id res chain seq x y z
N THR A 1 -12.78 24.22 10.10
CA THR A 1 -13.39 23.26 9.15
C THR A 1 -12.38 22.16 8.93
N CYS A 2 -12.76 20.90 9.13
CA CYS A 2 -11.85 19.79 8.81
C CYS A 2 -11.87 19.55 7.30
N ASP A 3 -10.75 19.10 6.74
CA ASP A 3 -10.68 18.72 5.33
C ASP A 3 -11.51 17.46 5.07
N ASN A 4 -12.21 17.42 3.93
CA ASN A 4 -13.05 16.28 3.54
C ASN A 4 -12.23 15.02 3.23
N ALA A 5 -10.95 15.19 2.94
CA ALA A 5 -10.02 14.11 2.65
C ALA A 5 -8.59 14.54 2.98
N TRP A 6 -7.74 13.55 3.23
CA TRP A 6 -6.29 13.72 3.40
C TRP A 6 -5.56 12.77 2.45
N ILE A 7 -4.48 13.26 1.83
CA ILE A 7 -3.67 12.48 0.88
C ILE A 7 -2.33 12.14 1.56
N PRO A 8 -2.07 10.86 1.92
CA PRO A 8 -0.81 10.48 2.53
C PRO A 8 0.34 10.78 1.57
N GLN A 9 1.33 11.53 2.08
CA GLN A 9 2.56 11.79 1.35
C GLN A 9 3.64 10.77 1.75
N PRO A 10 4.57 10.42 0.85
CA PRO A 10 5.74 9.62 1.20
C PRO A 10 6.50 10.23 2.39
N THR A 11 6.90 9.39 3.34
CA THR A 11 7.81 9.79 4.42
C THR A 11 9.27 9.70 3.97
N ALA A 12 10.20 10.11 4.83
CA ALA A 12 11.63 9.97 4.56
C ALA A 12 12.07 8.50 4.37
N ASN A 13 11.31 7.53 4.92
CA ASN A 13 11.63 6.11 4.83
C ASN A 13 11.05 5.43 3.57
N HIS A 14 10.33 6.17 2.72
CA HIS A 14 9.53 5.59 1.64
C HIS A 14 10.33 4.77 0.65
N ALA A 15 11.51 5.25 0.24
CA ALA A 15 12.37 4.52 -0.67
C ALA A 15 12.79 3.15 -0.10
N ALA A 16 13.05 3.07 1.21
CA ALA A 16 13.46 1.83 1.87
C ALA A 16 12.29 0.85 1.98
N VAL A 17 11.10 1.33 2.37
CA VAL A 17 9.88 0.49 2.47
C VAL A 17 9.51 -0.04 1.08
N LEU A 18 9.44 0.83 0.07
CA LEU A 18 9.11 0.46 -1.29
C LEU A 18 10.11 -0.54 -1.89
N ALA A 19 11.42 -0.31 -1.71
CA ALA A 19 12.44 -1.25 -2.16
C ALA A 19 12.30 -2.62 -1.48
N GLY A 20 11.97 -2.64 -0.19
CA GLY A 20 11.67 -3.85 0.57
C GLY A 20 10.52 -4.64 -0.04
N LEU A 21 9.38 -3.97 -0.31
CA LEU A 21 8.20 -4.60 -0.90
C LEU A 21 8.46 -5.14 -2.31
N ILE A 22 9.15 -4.37 -3.16
CA ILE A 22 9.51 -4.78 -4.52
C ILE A 22 10.39 -6.04 -4.48
N THR A 23 11.37 -6.06 -3.58
CA THR A 23 12.31 -7.18 -3.44
C THR A 23 11.62 -8.42 -2.88
N SER A 24 10.83 -8.26 -1.81
CA SER A 24 10.21 -9.40 -1.12
C SER A 24 9.12 -10.08 -1.95
N ALA A 25 8.34 -9.31 -2.72
CA ALA A 25 7.28 -9.85 -3.56
C ALA A 25 7.74 -10.14 -5.01
N GLY A 26 9.03 -9.93 -5.32
CA GLY A 26 9.60 -10.19 -6.66
C GLY A 26 8.93 -9.39 -7.77
N LEU A 27 8.47 -8.18 -7.47
CA LEU A 27 7.56 -7.42 -8.32
C LEU A 27 8.25 -6.91 -9.60
N ARG A 28 7.51 -6.97 -10.70
CA ARG A 28 7.90 -6.34 -11.98
C ARG A 28 6.67 -5.73 -12.65
N GLY A 29 6.89 -4.65 -13.41
CA GLY A 29 5.86 -4.08 -14.28
C GLY A 29 4.68 -3.48 -13.51
N ASN A 30 3.49 -4.05 -13.70
CA ASN A 30 2.21 -3.49 -13.28
C ASN A 30 2.05 -3.33 -11.76
N LEU A 31 2.77 -4.12 -10.95
CA LEU A 31 2.60 -4.13 -9.49
C LEU A 31 3.38 -3.02 -8.75
N ILE A 32 4.14 -2.18 -9.47
CA ILE A 32 4.91 -1.08 -8.85
C ILE A 32 3.97 0.00 -8.25
N ALA A 33 2.85 0.27 -8.91
CA ALA A 33 1.86 1.21 -8.38
C ALA A 33 1.22 0.70 -7.08
N ASP A 34 0.88 -0.59 -7.02
CA ASP A 34 0.30 -1.19 -5.81
C ASP A 34 1.32 -1.25 -4.67
N ALA A 35 2.59 -1.52 -4.97
CA ALA A 35 3.67 -1.45 -3.99
C ALA A 35 3.85 -0.04 -3.42
N HIS A 36 3.66 1.00 -4.23
CA HIS A 36 3.69 2.38 -3.77
C HIS A 36 2.54 2.68 -2.79
N LEU A 37 1.31 2.24 -3.11
CA LEU A 37 0.16 2.38 -2.22
C LEU A 37 0.34 1.58 -0.91
N ALA A 38 0.89 0.36 -1.01
CA ALA A 38 1.25 -0.47 0.14
C ALA A 38 2.29 0.21 1.04
N ALA A 39 3.31 0.84 0.47
CA ALA A 39 4.31 1.58 1.24
C ALA A 39 3.70 2.77 2.00
N LEU A 40 2.83 3.55 1.34
CA LEU A 40 2.10 4.64 2.02
C LEU A 40 1.24 4.11 3.16
N ALA A 41 0.54 2.98 2.96
CA ALA A 41 -0.28 2.38 4.00
C ALA A 41 0.57 1.94 5.21
N ILE A 42 1.72 1.30 4.98
CA ILE A 42 2.63 0.86 6.04
C ILE A 42 3.18 2.06 6.82
N GLU A 43 3.66 3.09 6.13
CA GLU A 43 4.29 4.27 6.77
C GLU A 43 3.34 5.04 7.66
N HIS A 44 2.06 5.11 7.28
CA HIS A 44 1.04 5.85 7.99
C HIS A 44 0.15 4.98 8.88
N GLY A 45 0.43 3.67 8.98
CA GLY A 45 -0.36 2.72 9.77
C GLY A 45 -1.82 2.58 9.29
N LEU A 46 -2.03 2.65 7.98
CA LEU A 46 -3.35 2.61 7.34
C LEU A 46 -3.69 1.19 6.84
N GLN A 47 -4.98 0.97 6.63
CA GLN A 47 -5.51 -0.19 5.94
C GLN A 47 -5.80 0.14 4.48
N ILE A 48 -5.56 -0.82 3.56
CA ILE A 48 -5.99 -0.69 2.17
C ILE A 48 -7.40 -1.26 2.03
N CYS A 49 -8.34 -0.44 1.61
CA CYS A 49 -9.69 -0.85 1.24
C CYS A 49 -9.79 -0.89 -0.29
N SER A 50 -9.76 -2.08 -0.88
CA SER A 50 -9.80 -2.26 -2.35
C SER A 50 -10.42 -3.60 -2.71
N ALA A 51 -11.10 -3.69 -3.84
CA ALA A 51 -11.56 -4.97 -4.39
C ALA A 51 -10.44 -5.79 -5.05
N ASP A 52 -9.26 -5.19 -5.24
CA ASP A 52 -8.12 -5.84 -5.89
C ASP A 52 -7.39 -6.79 -4.93
N SER A 53 -7.34 -8.07 -5.29
CA SER A 53 -6.70 -9.11 -4.51
C SER A 53 -5.17 -9.11 -4.55
N ASP A 54 -4.55 -8.36 -5.47
CA ASP A 54 -3.10 -8.31 -5.55
C ASP A 54 -2.46 -7.68 -4.28
N PHE A 55 -3.22 -6.90 -3.50
CA PHE A 55 -2.77 -6.41 -2.20
C PHE A 55 -2.49 -7.51 -1.17
N ALA A 56 -3.08 -8.70 -1.32
CA ALA A 56 -2.79 -9.85 -0.46
C ALA A 56 -1.31 -10.32 -0.53
N ARG A 57 -0.56 -9.89 -1.56
CA ARG A 57 0.87 -10.19 -1.72
C ARG A 57 1.75 -9.42 -0.73
N PHE A 58 1.26 -8.30 -0.20
CA PHE A 58 2.01 -7.46 0.73
C PHE A 58 1.67 -7.85 2.17
N SER A 59 2.39 -8.81 2.73
CA SER A 59 2.12 -9.36 4.07
C SER A 59 2.17 -8.35 5.22
N GLN A 60 2.79 -7.19 5.00
CA GLN A 60 2.89 -6.09 5.97
C GLN A 60 1.67 -5.15 5.94
N VAL A 61 0.81 -5.28 4.93
CA VAL A 61 -0.39 -4.44 4.78
C VAL A 61 -1.61 -5.19 5.31
N THR A 62 -2.47 -4.47 6.03
CA THR A 62 -3.83 -4.97 6.27
C THR A 62 -4.69 -4.58 5.08
N TRP A 63 -5.26 -5.59 4.40
CA TRP A 63 -6.12 -5.39 3.25
C TRP A 63 -7.56 -5.82 3.57
N PHE A 64 -8.52 -4.97 3.22
CA PHE A 64 -9.95 -5.22 3.30
C PHE A 64 -10.57 -5.16 1.91
N ASN A 65 -11.20 -6.26 1.52
CA ASN A 65 -11.96 -6.33 0.28
C ASN A 65 -13.38 -5.80 0.49
N VAL A 66 -13.67 -4.65 -0.10
CA VAL A 66 -14.98 -3.97 0.00
C VAL A 66 -16.12 -4.72 -0.70
N LEU A 67 -15.80 -5.72 -1.52
CA LEU A 67 -16.78 -6.56 -2.23
C LEU A 67 -16.83 -7.99 -1.69
N ALA A 68 -15.98 -8.33 -0.70
CA ALA A 68 -16.08 -9.63 -0.06
C ALA A 68 -17.38 -9.71 0.78
N PRO A 69 -18.08 -10.86 0.76
CA PRO A 69 -19.32 -11.06 1.52
C PRO A 69 -19.11 -11.07 3.03
#